data_AF-A0A3M1J0B7-F1
#
_entry.id   AF-A0A3M1J0B7-F1
#
_cell.length_a   1.000
_cell.length_b   1.000
_cell.length_c   1.000
_cell.angle_alpha   90.00
_cell.angle_beta   90.00
_cell.angle_gamma   90.00
#
_symmetry.space_group_name_H-M   'P 1'
#
loop_
_entity.id
_entity.type
_entity.pdbx_description
1 polymer ?
#
loop_
_entity_poly.entity_id
_entity_poly.type
_entity_poly.pdbx_seq_one_letter_code
_entity_poly.pdbx_strand_id
1 'polypeptide(L)' 'MQDRGKIPLSYPDSGSVEFRAYAANCSACHAPPMPSRHRAEEWPSVIARMQVHRTEQRLPAIAEEDLQRLRRYLVEHARE' A
#
# COMPACT_ATOMS: atom_id res chain seq x y z
N MET A 1 14.30 30.65 1.45
CA MET A 1 13.00 29.99 1.61
C MET A 1 12.89 28.88 0.58
N GLN A 2 12.67 27.64 1.03
CA GLN A 2 12.67 26.42 0.21
C GLN A 2 11.41 26.31 -0.67
N ASP A 3 11.60 25.98 -1.95
CA ASP A 3 10.62 25.25 -2.75
C ASP A 3 11.37 24.15 -3.52
N ARG A 4 11.62 23.02 -2.84
CA ARG A 4 12.08 21.80 -3.52
C ARG A 4 10.83 21.13 -4.07
N GLY A 5 10.70 21.17 -5.40
CA GLY A 5 9.55 20.68 -6.15
C GLY A 5 8.96 19.38 -5.62
N LYS A 6 7.65 19.42 -5.35
CA LYS A 6 6.82 18.23 -5.19
C LYS A 6 6.80 17.49 -6.52
N ILE A 7 7.69 16.51 -6.69
CA ILE A 7 7.46 15.44 -7.67
C ILE A 7 6.10 14.83 -7.29
N PRO A 8 5.09 14.82 -8.18
CA PRO A 8 3.86 14.10 -7.90
C PRO A 8 4.23 12.66 -7.61
N LEU A 9 3.81 12.13 -6.45
CA LEU A 9 3.98 10.71 -6.15
C LEU A 9 3.16 9.93 -7.19
N SER A 10 3.85 9.41 -8.21
CA SER A 10 3.26 8.50 -9.18
C SER A 10 3.44 7.08 -8.66
N TYR A 11 2.32 6.43 -8.34
CA TYR A 11 2.32 5.02 -8.00
C TYR A 11 2.54 4.19 -9.27
N PRO A 12 3.43 3.18 -9.24
CA PRO A 12 3.65 2.31 -10.38
C PRO A 12 2.35 1.58 -10.77
N ASP A 13 2.17 1.32 -12.05
CA ASP A 13 1.07 0.50 -12.56
C ASP A 13 -0.33 0.91 -12.02
N SER A 14 -0.60 2.21 -11.96
CA SER A 14 -1.85 2.76 -11.41
C SER A 14 -3.13 2.37 -12.19
N GLY A 15 -2.97 1.67 -13.32
CA GLY A 15 -4.07 1.12 -14.11
C GLY A 15 -4.48 -0.31 -13.75
N SER A 16 -3.70 -1.04 -12.94
CA SER A 16 -3.95 -2.47 -12.70
C SER A 16 -5.08 -2.75 -11.69
N VAL A 17 -5.55 -4.01 -11.70
CA VAL A 17 -6.54 -4.50 -10.72
C VAL A 17 -5.93 -4.53 -9.32
N GLU A 18 -4.65 -4.84 -9.22
CA GLU A 18 -3.88 -4.89 -7.99
C GLU A 18 -3.71 -3.50 -7.38
N PHE A 19 -3.36 -2.49 -8.20
CA PHE A 19 -3.32 -1.11 -7.74
C PHE A 19 -4.67 -0.64 -7.21
N ARG A 20 -5.79 -0.98 -7.87
CA ARG A 20 -7.12 -0.58 -7.39
C ARG A 20 -7.43 -1.14 -6.00
N ALA A 21 -7.14 -2.42 -5.77
CA ALA A 21 -7.31 -3.05 -4.46
C ALA A 21 -6.40 -2.41 -3.40
N TYR A 22 -5.12 -2.17 -3.75
CA TYR A 22 -4.15 -1.49 -2.89
C TYR A 22 -4.59 -0.06 -2.53
N ALA A 23 -4.97 0.75 -3.52
CA ALA A 23 -5.39 2.12 -3.32
C ALA A 23 -6.66 2.20 -2.48
N ALA A 24 -7.68 1.38 -2.77
CA ALA A 24 -8.93 1.36 -2.02
C ALA A 24 -8.74 0.98 -0.54
N ASN A 25 -7.92 -0.05 -0.27
CA ASN A 25 -7.74 -0.56 1.09
C ASN A 25 -6.70 0.23 1.91
N CYS A 26 -5.58 0.61 1.32
CA CYS A 26 -4.48 1.25 2.04
C CYS A 26 -4.62 2.78 2.16
N SER A 27 -5.54 3.41 1.43
CA SER A 27 -5.81 4.85 1.55
C SER A 27 -6.91 5.23 2.54
N ALA A 28 -7.56 4.24 3.16
CA ALA A 28 -8.73 4.47 4.02
C ALA A 28 -8.42 5.24 5.33
N CYS A 29 -7.16 5.23 5.79
CA CYS A 29 -6.73 5.93 7.01
C CYS A 29 -5.85 7.16 6.71
N HIS A 30 -4.96 7.05 5.73
CA HIS A 30 -3.97 8.05 5.35
C HIS A 30 -3.44 7.71 3.94
N ALA A 31 -2.52 8.51 3.39
CA ALA A 31 -1.91 8.20 2.09
C ALA A 31 -1.25 6.80 2.09
N PRO A 32 -1.45 5.96 1.06
CA PRO A 32 -0.98 4.60 1.08
C PRO A 32 0.57 4.55 0.94
N PRO A 33 1.26 3.50 1.41
CA PRO A 33 2.71 3.48 1.46
C PRO A 33 3.33 3.18 0.07
N MET A 34 4.21 4.05 -0.43
CA MET A 34 4.93 3.78 -1.69
C MET A 34 5.57 2.37 -1.70
N PRO A 35 5.34 1.54 -2.73
CA PRO A 35 5.88 0.17 -2.79
C PRO A 35 7.41 0.07 -2.66
N SER A 36 8.13 1.12 -3.07
CA SER A 36 9.58 1.20 -2.94
C SER A 36 10.10 1.47 -1.51
N ARG A 37 9.23 1.61 -0.50
CA ARG A 37 9.65 1.84 0.89
C ARG A 37 10.24 0.60 1.58
N HIS A 38 9.85 -0.59 1.14
CA HIS A 38 10.23 -1.85 1.76
C HIS A 38 10.66 -2.87 0.70
N ARG A 39 11.47 -3.86 1.10
CA ARG A 39 11.83 -5.00 0.27
C ARG A 39 10.67 -5.98 0.16
N ALA A 40 10.69 -6.80 -0.89
CA ALA A 40 9.65 -7.78 -1.18
C ALA A 40 9.30 -8.66 0.04
N GLU A 41 10.30 -9.15 0.77
CA GLU A 41 10.09 -10.03 1.94
C GLU A 41 9.53 -9.31 3.18
N GLU A 42 9.63 -7.98 3.25
CA GLU A 42 9.16 -7.19 4.41
C GLU A 42 7.66 -6.89 4.32
N TRP A 43 7.13 -6.81 3.10
CA TRP A 43 5.75 -6.42 2.84
C TRP A 43 4.69 -7.27 3.56
N PRO A 44 4.79 -8.61 3.65
CA PRO A 44 3.83 -9.40 4.41
C PRO A 44 3.68 -8.94 5.87
N SER A 45 4.79 -8.63 6.56
CA SER A 45 4.76 -8.13 7.94
C SER A 45 4.20 -6.72 8.04
N VAL A 46 4.52 -5.85 7.06
CA VAL A 46 3.96 -4.49 7.00
C VAL A 46 2.45 -4.52 6.80
N ILE A 47 1.95 -5.36 5.89
CA ILE A 47 0.51 -5.54 5.63
C ILE A 47 -0.19 -6.04 6.90
N ALA A 48 0.37 -7.04 7.58
CA ALA A 48 -0.18 -7.57 8.83
C ALA A 48 -0.30 -6.47 9.91
N ARG A 49 0.73 -5.62 10.06
CA ARG A 49 0.68 -4.48 10.99
C ARG A 49 -0.40 -3.46 10.61
N MET A 50 -0.54 -3.15 9.32
CA MET A 50 -1.59 -2.22 8.86
C MET A 50 -2.99 -2.79 9.10
N GLN A 51 -3.18 -4.10 8.91
CA GLN A 51 -4.45 -4.78 9.19
C GLN A 51 -4.84 -4.65 10.68
N VAL A 52 -3.87 -4.83 11.60
CA VAL A 52 -4.10 -4.62 13.04
C VAL A 52 -4.55 -3.17 13.30
N HIS A 53 -3.81 -2.19 12.80
CA HIS A 53 -4.16 -0.77 12.98
C HIS A 53 -5.54 -0.44 12.41
N ARG A 54 -5.94 -1.03 11.26
CA ARG A 54 -7.29 -0.84 10.71
C ARG A 54 -8.36 -1.27 11.70
N THR A 55 -8.22 -2.47 12.27
CA THR A 55 -9.20 -2.99 13.22
C THR A 55 -9.24 -2.19 14.52
N GLU A 56 -8.09 -1.71 15.01
CA GLU A 56 -8.02 -0.81 16.17
C GLU A 56 -8.74 0.53 15.91
N GLN A 57 -8.69 1.01 14.67
CA GLN A 57 -9.43 2.21 14.21
C GLN A 57 -10.88 1.90 13.81
N ARG A 58 -11.41 0.72 14.17
CA ARG A 58 -12.78 0.27 13.87
C ARG A 58 -13.10 0.22 12.36
N LEU A 59 -12.08 0.10 11.52
CA LEU A 59 -12.27 -0.19 10.10
C LEU A 59 -12.37 -1.71 9.90
N PRO A 60 -13.15 -2.16 8.91
CA PRO A 60 -13.21 -3.58 8.59
C PRO A 60 -11.83 -4.09 8.16
N ALA A 61 -11.59 -5.34 8.53
CA ALA A 61 -10.51 -6.15 7.99
C ALA A 61 -10.59 -6.16 6.46
N ILE A 62 -9.44 -6.02 5.80
CA ILE A 62 -9.33 -6.20 4.35
C ILE A 62 -9.76 -7.63 4.00
N ALA A 63 -10.59 -7.78 2.96
CA ALA A 63 -11.02 -9.07 2.46
C ALA A 63 -9.83 -9.88 1.92
N GLU A 64 -9.86 -11.21 2.05
CA GLU A 64 -8.75 -12.09 1.66
C GLU A 64 -8.33 -11.90 0.19
N GLU A 65 -9.29 -11.77 -0.72
CA GLU A 65 -9.01 -11.52 -2.14
C GLU A 65 -8.25 -10.21 -2.38
N ASP A 66 -8.59 -9.15 -1.65
CA ASP A 66 -7.95 -7.85 -1.76
C ASP A 66 -6.58 -7.86 -1.08
N LEU A 67 -6.43 -8.62 0.00
CA LEU A 67 -5.14 -8.83 0.67
C LEU A 67 -4.14 -9.52 -0.27
N GLN A 68 -4.59 -10.49 -1.07
CA GLN A 68 -3.76 -11.11 -2.10
C GLN A 68 -3.38 -10.14 -3.22
N ARG A 69 -4.33 -9.33 -3.72
CA ARG A 69 -4.10 -8.34 -4.78
C ARG A 69 -3.12 -7.25 -4.34
N LEU A 70 -3.33 -6.64 -3.17
CA LEU A 70 -2.44 -5.59 -2.68
C LEU A 70 -1.07 -6.13 -2.29
N ARG A 71 -0.99 -7.39 -1.79
CA ARG A 71 0.31 -8.03 -1.53
C ARG A 71 1.10 -8.22 -2.82
N ARG A 72 0.46 -8.67 -3.89
CA ARG A 72 1.08 -8.80 -5.21
C ARG A 72 1.64 -7.46 -5.68
N TYR A 73 0.80 -6.41 -5.64
CA TYR A 73 1.20 -5.05 -6.00
C TYR A 73 2.44 -4.58 -5.23
N LEU A 74 2.42 -4.72 -3.90
CA LEU A 74 3.49 -4.22 -3.04
C LEU A 74 4.80 -4.99 -3.23
N VAL A 75 4.72 -6.30 -3.44
CA VAL A 75 5.90 -7.15 -3.70
C VAL A 75 6.48 -6.92 -5.09
N GLU A 76 5.65 -6.80 -6.12
CA GLU A 76 6.08 -6.61 -7.51
C GLU A 76 6.77 -5.26 -7.73
N HIS A 77 6.37 -4.24 -6.97
CA HIS A 77 6.94 -2.90 -7.04
C HIS A 77 7.83 -2.57 -5.82
N ALA A 78 8.27 -3.59 -5.09
CA ALA A 78 9.11 -3.43 -3.91
C ALA A 78 10.47 -2.81 -4.24
N ARG A 79 11.20 -2.36 -3.20
CA ARG A 79 12.62 -2.06 -3.34
C ARG A 79 13.38 -3.34 -3.68
N GLU A 80 14.31 -3.24 -4.63
CA GLU A 80 15.31 -4.28 -4.94
C GLU A 80 16.07 -4.77 -3.68
#